data_AF-A0A8T9FXI9-F1
#
_entry.id   AF-A0A8T9FXI9-F1
#
_cell.length_a   1.000
_cell.length_b   1.000
_cell.length_c   1.000
_cell.angle_alpha   90.00
_cell.angle_beta   90.00
_cell.angle_gamma   90.00
#
_symmetry.space_group_name_H-M   'P 1'
#
loop_
_entity.id
_entity.type
_entity.pdbx_description
1 polymer ?
#
loop_
_entity_poly.entity_id
_entity_poly.type
_entity_poly.pdbx_seq_one_letter_code
_entity_poly.pdbx_strand_id
1 'polypeptide(L)'
;MDVASATVAAGLISIIGGVVGALIVKSKPWIGGAVGFVFVATSIAVSLLGVTNQLVGFAACIIVAGLVGGALGLTGRQLPTVVLGAILGTVIAVATLGPGA
;
A
#
# COMPACT_ATOMS: atom_id res chain seq x y z
N MET A 1 -2.31 8.43 -21.85
CA MET A 1 -2.01 7.34 -20.90
C MET A 1 -3.34 6.79 -20.46
N ASP A 2 -3.64 5.54 -20.78
CA ASP A 2 -4.92 4.93 -20.41
C ASP A 2 -4.99 4.79 -18.89
N VAL A 3 -6.15 5.01 -18.28
CA VAL A 3 -6.36 4.98 -16.82
C VAL A 3 -5.76 3.72 -16.18
N ALA A 4 -5.90 2.57 -16.87
CA ALA A 4 -5.31 1.30 -16.45
C ALA A 4 -3.77 1.34 -16.29
N SER A 5 -3.05 2.06 -17.16
CA SER A 5 -1.59 2.17 -17.08
C SER A 5 -1.12 3.02 -15.89
N ALA A 6 -1.90 4.03 -15.51
CA ALA A 6 -1.62 4.87 -14.36
C ALA A 6 -1.89 4.12 -13.05
N THR A 7 -2.98 3.35 -12.97
CA THR A 7 -3.30 2.50 -11.81
C THR A 7 -2.27 1.39 -11.59
N VAL A 8 -1.79 0.77 -12.67
CA VAL A 8 -0.73 -0.24 -12.58
C VAL A 8 0.58 0.39 -12.09
N ALA A 9 0.96 1.56 -12.63
CA ALA A 9 2.15 2.26 -12.17
C ALA A 9 2.03 2.71 -10.71
N ALA A 10 0.86 3.20 -10.28
CA ALA A 10 0.62 3.58 -8.90
C ALA A 10 0.65 2.39 -7.92
N GLY A 11 0.09 1.26 -8.34
CA GLY A 11 0.18 0.00 -7.60
C GLY A 11 1.63 -0.46 -7.43
N LEU A 12 2.43 -0.41 -8.49
CA LEU A 12 3.85 -0.79 -8.45
C LEU A 12 4.68 0.13 -7.54
N ILE A 13 4.46 1.45 -7.59
CA ILE A 13 5.17 2.40 -6.73
C ILE A 13 4.79 2.19 -5.25
N SER A 14 3.52 1.87 -4.95
CA SER A 14 3.09 1.50 -3.60
C SER A 14 3.76 0.21 -3.09
N ILE A 15 3.86 -0.81 -3.94
CA ILE A 15 4.59 -2.06 -3.63
C ILE A 15 6.06 -1.76 -3.35
N ILE A 16 6.70 -0.93 -4.17
CA ILE A 16 8.09 -0.49 -3.97
C ILE A 16 8.21 0.26 -2.64
N GLY A 17 7.28 1.15 -2.31
CA GLY A 17 7.22 1.83 -1.03
C GLY A 17 7.16 0.86 0.16
N GLY A 18 6.35 -0.20 0.06
CA GLY A 18 6.28 -1.27 1.05
C GLY A 18 7.59 -2.05 1.18
N VAL A 19 8.24 -2.38 0.06
CA VAL A 19 9.57 -3.03 0.04
C VAL A 19 10.63 -2.15 0.70
N VAL A 20 10.69 -0.86 0.35
CA VAL A 20 11.62 0.10 0.94
C VAL A 20 11.38 0.24 2.44
N GLY A 21 10.12 0.33 2.87
CA GLY A 21 9.73 0.35 4.28
C GLY A 21 10.24 -0.89 5.03
N ALA A 22 10.18 -2.08 4.42
CA ALA A 22 10.70 -3.33 5.02
C ALA A 22 12.22 -3.37 5.08
N LEU A 23 12.91 -2.84 4.06
CA LEU A 23 14.37 -2.74 4.04
C LEU A 23 14.89 -1.80 5.12
N ILE A 24 14.20 -0.69 5.38
CA ILE A 24 14.56 0.27 6.45
C ILE A 24 14.54 -0.41 7.82
N VAL A 25 13.61 -1.32 8.05
CA VAL A 25 13.49 -2.06 9.32
C VAL A 25 14.23 -3.40 9.33
N LYS A 26 15.13 -3.61 8.36
CA LYS A 26 15.94 -4.83 8.19
C LYS A 26 15.10 -6.12 8.13
N SER A 27 13.86 -6.01 7.68
CA SER A 27 12.97 -7.15 7.43
C SER A 27 13.16 -7.67 6.01
N LYS A 28 12.60 -8.86 5.74
CA LYS A 28 12.72 -9.46 4.41
C LYS A 28 11.94 -8.62 3.38
N PRO A 29 12.53 -8.26 2.22
CA PRO A 29 11.90 -7.35 1.26
C PRO A 29 10.59 -7.89 0.68
N TRP A 30 10.47 -9.21 0.54
CA TRP A 30 9.24 -9.85 0.07
C TRP A 30 8.06 -9.68 1.03
N ILE A 31 8.32 -9.50 2.34
CA ILE A 31 7.27 -9.21 3.33
C ILE A 31 6.74 -7.79 3.10
N GLY A 32 7.62 -6.81 2.87
CA GLY A 32 7.24 -5.45 2.53
C GLY A 32 6.47 -5.34 1.23
N GLY A 33 6.90 -6.09 0.21
CA GLY A 33 6.19 -6.20 -1.06
C GLY A 33 4.81 -6.81 -0.93
N ALA A 34 4.65 -7.86 -0.11
CA ALA A 34 3.35 -8.48 0.15
C ALA A 34 2.38 -7.52 0.85
N VAL A 35 2.85 -6.77 1.85
CA VAL A 35 2.04 -5.75 2.55
C VAL A 35 1.63 -4.62 1.60
N GLY A 36 2.56 -4.13 0.77
CA GLY A 36 2.26 -3.11 -0.26
C GLY A 36 1.28 -3.61 -1.32
N PHE A 37 1.43 -4.85 -1.78
CA PHE A 37 0.49 -5.46 -2.74
C PHE A 37 -0.92 -5.58 -2.16
N VAL A 38 -1.03 -6.04 -0.91
CA VAL A 38 -2.31 -6.15 -0.21
C VAL A 38 -2.95 -4.78 0.00
N PHE A 39 -2.15 -3.75 0.30
CA PHE A 39 -2.65 -2.38 0.42
C PHE A 39 -3.28 -1.90 -0.90
N VAL A 40 -2.64 -2.16 -2.03
CA VAL A 40 -3.17 -1.83 -3.37
C VAL A 40 -4.42 -2.64 -3.68
N ALA A 41 -4.39 -3.95 -3.46
CA ALA A 41 -5.53 -4.84 -3.71
C ALA A 41 -6.75 -4.45 -2.86
N THR A 42 -6.53 -4.06 -1.60
CA THR A 42 -7.58 -3.56 -0.71
C THR A 42 -8.11 -2.21 -1.18
N SER A 43 -7.24 -1.30 -1.62
CA SER A 43 -7.66 0.01 -2.15
C SER A 43 -8.56 -0.12 -3.39
N ILE A 44 -8.23 -1.07 -4.27
CA ILE A 44 -9.04 -1.41 -5.43
C ILE A 44 -10.37 -2.03 -4.98
N ALA A 45 -10.34 -2.99 -4.06
CA ALA A 45 -11.55 -3.65 -3.55
C ALA A 45 -12.52 -2.66 -2.87
N VAL A 46 -12.00 -1.75 -2.05
CA VAL A 46 -12.76 -0.68 -1.39
C VAL A 46 -13.40 0.25 -2.42
N SER A 47 -12.65 0.60 -3.47
CA SER A 47 -13.18 1.42 -4.58
C SER A 47 -14.30 0.71 -5.34
N LEU A 48 -14.16 -0.60 -5.57
CA LEU A 48 -15.20 -1.43 -6.21
C LEU A 48 -16.44 -1.64 -5.33
N LEU A 49 -16.29 -1.64 -4.00
CA LEU A 49 -17.39 -1.73 -3.05
C LEU A 49 -18.17 -0.41 -2.89
N GLY A 50 -17.81 0.65 -3.64
CA GLY A 50 -18.51 1.92 -3.63
C GLY A 50 -18.34 2.70 -2.32
N VAL A 51 -17.27 2.44 -1.56
CA VAL A 51 -16.96 3.19 -0.34
C VAL A 51 -16.50 4.59 -0.73
N THR A 52 -17.44 5.53 -0.78
CA THR A 52 -17.19 6.94 -1.14
C THR A 52 -16.44 7.69 -0.06
N ASN A 53 -16.49 7.21 1.18
CA ASN A 53 -15.79 7.83 2.29
C ASN A 53 -14.31 7.44 2.28
N GLN A 54 -13.46 8.35 1.80
CA GLN A 54 -12.01 8.16 1.71
C GLN A 54 -11.38 7.79 3.06
N LEU A 55 -11.86 8.33 4.19
CA LEU A 55 -11.35 7.99 5.51
C LEU A 55 -11.60 6.52 5.86
N VAL A 56 -12.80 6.01 5.53
CA VAL A 56 -13.16 4.61 5.76
C VAL A 56 -12.34 3.70 4.86
N GLY A 57 -12.13 4.10 3.59
CA GLY A 57 -11.30 3.36 2.66
C GLY A 57 -9.84 3.27 3.09
N PHE A 58 -9.25 4.38 3.50
CA PHE A 58 -7.88 4.40 4.03
C PHE A 58 -7.74 3.58 5.31
N ALA A 59 -8.71 3.67 6.23
CA ALA A 59 -8.72 2.87 7.44
C ALA A 59 -8.77 1.36 7.12
N ALA A 60 -9.60 0.95 6.16
CA ALA A 60 -9.66 -0.44 5.71
C ALA A 60 -8.31 -0.92 5.14
N CYS A 61 -7.67 -0.12 4.28
CA CYS A 61 -6.37 -0.46 3.71
C CYS A 61 -5.28 -0.60 4.79
N ILE A 62 -5.25 0.28 5.79
CA ILE A 62 -4.30 0.22 6.92
C ILE A 62 -4.56 -1.03 7.76
N ILE A 63 -5.82 -1.33 8.08
CA ILE A 63 -6.20 -2.48 8.90
C ILE A 63 -5.80 -3.79 8.19
N VAL A 64 -6.12 -3.94 6.91
CA VAL A 64 -5.81 -5.16 6.14
C VAL A 64 -4.30 -5.30 5.94
N ALA A 65 -3.59 -4.22 5.59
CA ALA A 65 -2.13 -4.23 5.48
C ALA A 65 -1.46 -4.56 6.82
N GLY A 66 -2.01 -4.05 7.93
CA GLY A 66 -1.55 -4.37 9.28
C GLY A 66 -1.80 -5.83 9.66
N LEU A 67 -2.97 -6.38 9.34
CA LEU A 67 -3.28 -7.81 9.55
C LEU A 67 -2.32 -8.71 8.79
N VAL A 68 -2.07 -8.41 7.52
CA VAL A 68 -1.10 -9.18 6.71
C VAL A 68 0.31 -9.01 7.22
N GLY A 69 0.73 -7.79 7.57
CA GLY A 69 2.04 -7.55 8.18
C GLY A 69 2.24 -8.34 9.47
N GLY A 70 1.22 -8.38 10.34
CA GLY A 70 1.21 -9.15 11.57
C GLY A 70 1.27 -10.67 11.32
N ALA A 71 0.48 -11.17 10.37
CA ALA A 71 0.49 -12.58 9.96
C ALA A 71 1.85 -13.01 9.37
N LEU A 72 2.55 -12.10 8.69
CA LEU A 72 3.89 -12.32 8.14
C LEU A 72 5.02 -12.14 9.17
N GLY A 73 4.68 -11.89 10.45
CA GLY A 73 5.64 -11.81 11.55
C GLY A 73 6.31 -10.45 11.73
N LEU A 74 5.79 -9.37 11.11
CA LEU A 74 6.24 -8.02 11.44
C LEU A 74 5.78 -7.66 12.86
N THR A 75 6.72 -7.27 13.71
CA THR A 75 6.43 -6.97 15.12
C THR A 75 6.88 -5.57 15.53
N GLY A 76 6.16 -4.99 16.50
CA GLY A 76 6.47 -3.71 17.11
C GLY A 76 6.57 -2.57 16.09
N ARG A 77 7.76 -1.97 15.99
CA ARG A 77 8.03 -0.82 15.11
C ARG A 77 8.13 -1.17 13.62
N GLN A 78 8.28 -2.45 13.26
CA GLN A 78 8.45 -2.85 11.86
C GLN A 78 7.19 -2.65 11.04
N LEU A 79 6.05 -3.09 11.59
CA LEU A 79 4.75 -3.06 10.95
C LEU A 79 4.31 -1.64 10.54
N PRO A 80 4.31 -0.63 11.43
CA PRO A 80 3.94 0.72 11.04
C PRO A 80 4.91 1.32 10.01
N THR A 81 6.20 1.02 10.05
CA THR A 81 7.16 1.53 9.04
C THR A 81 6.93 0.96 7.65
N VAL A 82 6.59 -0.33 7.54
CA VAL A 82 6.25 -0.96 6.26
C VAL A 82 4.95 -0.40 5.70
N VAL A 83 3.92 -0.28 6.54
CA VAL A 83 2.61 0.27 6.13
C VAL A 83 2.75 1.74 5.71
N LEU A 84 3.53 2.53 6.44
CA LEU A 84 3.85 3.92 6.06
C LEU A 84 4.60 4.00 4.73
N GLY A 85 5.53 3.07 4.49
CA GLY A 85 6.23 2.97 3.20
C GLY A 85 5.27 2.73 2.04
N ALA A 86 4.30 1.81 2.20
CA ALA A 86 3.29 1.54 1.19
C ALA A 86 2.37 2.75 0.92
N ILE A 87 1.95 3.44 1.98
CA ILE A 87 1.14 4.67 1.88
C ILE A 87 1.91 5.77 1.15
N LEU A 88 3.16 6.02 1.53
CA LEU A 88 4.00 7.04 0.89
C LEU A 88 4.22 6.72 -0.59
N GLY A 89 4.42 5.45 -0.94
CA GLY A 89 4.48 5.01 -2.33
C GLY A 89 3.21 5.36 -3.11
N THR A 90 2.02 5.13 -2.54
CA THR A 90 0.75 5.53 -3.16
C THR A 90 0.61 7.05 -3.29
N VAL A 91 0.99 7.82 -2.26
CA VAL A 91 0.92 9.29 -2.31
C VAL A 91 1.85 9.85 -3.40
N ILE A 92 3.08 9.32 -3.50
CA ILE A 92 4.04 9.70 -4.54
C ILE A 92 3.50 9.34 -5.93
N ALA A 93 2.89 8.16 -6.07
CA ALA A 93 2.26 7.76 -7.32
C ALA A 93 1.14 8.71 -7.75
N VAL A 94 0.23 9.06 -6.84
CA VAL A 94 -0.86 10.01 -7.12
C VAL A 94 -0.30 11.40 -7.46
N ALA A 95 0.75 11.85 -6.75
CA ALA A 95 1.40 13.13 -7.02
C ALA A 95 2.13 13.18 -8.37
N THR A 96 2.65 12.04 -8.85
CA THR A 96 3.44 11.96 -10.09
C THR A 96 2.62 11.60 -11.33
N LEU A 97 1.55 10.81 -11.17
CA LEU A 97 0.70 10.31 -12.27
C LEU A 97 -0.64 11.07 -12.38
N GLY A 98 -0.99 11.88 -11.38
CA GLY A 98 -2.20 12.69 -11.33
C GLY A 98 -3.40 12.02 -10.64
N PRO A 99 -4.38 12.81 -10.18
CA PRO A 99 -5.60 12.29 -9.55
C PRO A 99 -6.45 11.56 -10.60
N GLY A 100 -6.42 10.23 -10.56
CA GLY A 100 -7.04 9.36 -11.57
C GLY A 100 -6.22 8.10 -11.88
N ALA A 101 -4.98 8.03 -11.39
CA ALA A 101 -4.16 6.82 -11.31
C ALA A 101 -4.64 5.89 -10.20
#